data_AF-A0ABD0YTG3-F1
#
_entry.id   AF-A0ABD0YTG3-F1
#
_cell.length_a   1.000
_cell.length_b   1.000
_cell.length_c   1.000
_cell.angle_alpha   90.00
_cell.angle_beta   90.00
_cell.angle_gamma   90.00
#
_symmetry.space_group_name_H-M   'P 1'
#
loop_
_entity.id
_entity.type
_entity.pdbx_description
1 polymer ?
#
loop_
_entity_poly.entity_id
_entity_poly.type
_entity_poly.pdbx_seq_one_letter_code
_entity_poly.pdbx_strand_id
1 'polypeptide(L)'
;MTFRSEMGMYYSYYKTIVEAPSFLDGVNEITNNNLTEYPSVINALERFNLMPEIILGGSFRIFDRAFKALGIVGKQCWRVDRGQGLDPVDSCEGIQQPEYFYLEAVWFCAGITASVIFLYGVFLSDSVLGGIIAVMCFFFNHGECTRVQWTPPLRESFAYPFCLLQMLCVSVFIGHNQGTIDDTLPSARHKFQVVAVAITSCICLTLWQFSQFVLATQVIAFLMMFVCGFISRFSILLILTGQACAVAITLLIMFGNELLLSSLLTCLLLSSILTLFFFYPIIRVCDRFQVHKFLSVLVIALGTIVLKTRAFTSNHDAHILNILKSKFLSFRDFHTLLYTCSAEFDFLGRETVRKLTITWLLPAVLGIFLILFIRCCLIEDKISPIDSQIVYNALQFGAFAIMAVLIMRLKLFFTPHLCIIASLIASEKVEELLVWINNNTPSTAVFAGPMPVTAAILLSTRRPIVNHPHYEDALLRERTKKVYSAFSRKPPEEIYETLSSLYVNYLVLSDNWCFSHGR
;
A
#
# COMPACT_ATOMS: atom_id res chain seq x y z
N MET A 1 -7.78 9.26 -29.80
CA MET A 1 -8.51 9.22 -28.52
C MET A 1 -9.07 10.62 -28.27
N THR A 2 -10.35 10.81 -27.97
CA THR A 2 -10.91 12.14 -27.66
C THR A 2 -10.97 12.33 -26.15
N PHE A 3 -10.39 13.39 -25.60
CA PHE A 3 -10.57 13.72 -24.19
C PHE A 3 -12.02 14.13 -23.92
N ARG A 4 -12.69 13.39 -23.03
CA ARG A 4 -14.08 13.62 -22.63
C ARG A 4 -14.13 13.78 -21.11
N SER A 5 -15.18 14.44 -20.61
CA SER A 5 -15.44 14.64 -19.19
C SER A 5 -14.21 15.15 -18.40
N GLU A 6 -13.86 14.48 -17.30
CA GLU A 6 -12.79 14.85 -16.37
C GLU A 6 -11.41 14.91 -17.06
N MET A 7 -11.18 14.05 -18.06
CA MET A 7 -9.91 14.03 -18.81
C MET A 7 -9.69 15.31 -19.60
N GLY A 8 -10.76 15.84 -20.22
CA GLY A 8 -10.69 17.09 -20.97
C GLY A 8 -10.47 18.29 -20.07
N MET A 9 -11.06 18.27 -18.87
CA MET A 9 -10.87 19.29 -17.85
C MET A 9 -9.42 19.32 -17.33
N TYR A 10 -8.80 18.17 -17.01
CA TYR A 10 -7.40 18.19 -16.57
C TYR A 10 -6.44 18.58 -17.70
N TYR A 11 -6.69 18.07 -18.90
CA TYR A 11 -5.88 18.43 -20.06
C TYR A 11 -5.93 19.93 -20.38
N SER A 12 -7.07 20.61 -20.16
CA SER A 12 -7.16 22.05 -20.42
C SER A 12 -6.23 22.86 -19.51
N TYR A 13 -6.09 22.50 -18.22
CA TYR A 13 -5.13 23.16 -17.34
C TYR A 13 -3.67 22.92 -17.74
N TYR A 14 -3.33 21.68 -18.10
CA TYR A 14 -2.00 21.38 -18.66
C TYR A 14 -1.73 22.25 -19.91
N LYS A 15 -2.72 22.33 -20.81
CA LYS A 15 -2.64 23.13 -22.03
C LYS A 15 -2.41 24.62 -21.74
N THR A 16 -3.12 25.20 -20.76
CA THR A 16 -2.91 26.58 -20.32
C THR A 16 -1.45 26.85 -19.94
N ILE A 17 -0.80 25.94 -19.20
CA ILE A 17 0.62 26.12 -18.79
C ILE A 17 1.57 26.06 -19.99
N VAL A 18 1.28 25.14 -20.92
CA VAL A 18 2.10 24.93 -22.12
C VAL A 18 2.01 26.12 -23.07
N GLU A 19 0.80 26.66 -23.28
CA GLU A 19 0.54 27.76 -24.22
C GLU A 19 0.84 29.15 -23.63
N ALA A 20 0.87 29.28 -22.30
CA ALA A 20 1.16 30.55 -21.64
C ALA A 20 2.55 31.13 -22.01
N PRO A 21 2.69 32.46 -22.11
CA PRO A 21 3.94 33.12 -22.51
C PRO A 21 5.12 32.79 -21.58
N SER A 22 4.88 32.75 -20.27
CA SER A 22 5.84 32.25 -19.26
C SER A 22 5.23 31.18 -18.36
N PHE A 23 6.05 30.43 -17.63
CA PHE A 23 5.57 29.39 -16.72
C PHE A 23 4.81 30.00 -15.55
N LEU A 24 5.30 31.13 -15.03
CA LEU A 24 4.65 31.85 -13.93
C LEU A 24 3.30 32.42 -14.37
N ASP A 25 3.19 32.92 -15.61
CA ASP A 25 1.92 33.41 -16.14
C ASP A 25 0.87 32.28 -16.22
N GLY A 26 1.29 31.10 -16.69
CA GLY A 26 0.40 29.93 -16.74
C GLY A 26 -0.02 29.45 -15.35
N VAL A 27 0.88 29.47 -14.36
CA VAL A 27 0.52 29.17 -12.97
C VAL A 27 -0.45 30.23 -12.42
N ASN A 28 -0.22 31.51 -12.69
CA ASN A 28 -1.08 32.61 -12.25
C ASN A 28 -2.49 32.50 -12.84
N GLU A 29 -2.62 32.10 -14.10
CA GLU A 29 -3.91 31.89 -14.79
C GLU A 29 -4.70 30.70 -14.20
N ILE A 30 -4.01 29.69 -13.68
CA ILE A 30 -4.64 28.56 -12.98
C ILE A 30 -5.02 28.92 -11.54
N THR A 31 -4.19 29.70 -10.84
CA THR A 31 -4.49 30.13 -9.46
C THR A 31 -5.59 31.20 -9.41
N ASN A 32 -5.75 32.00 -10.46
CA ASN A 32 -6.80 33.02 -10.59
C ASN A 32 -7.76 32.66 -11.71
N ASN A 33 -8.32 31.45 -11.67
CA ASN A 33 -9.11 30.91 -12.75
C ASN A 33 -10.57 31.39 -12.69
N ASN A 34 -11.02 32.11 -13.72
CA ASN A 34 -12.41 32.58 -13.87
C ASN A 34 -13.22 31.78 -14.92
N LEU A 35 -12.58 30.81 -15.59
CA LEU A 35 -13.18 30.04 -16.68
C LEU A 35 -13.91 28.79 -16.20
N THR A 36 -13.40 28.13 -15.16
CA THR A 36 -13.92 26.83 -14.70
C THR A 36 -15.22 26.97 -13.92
N GLU A 37 -15.27 27.92 -12.98
CA GLU A 37 -16.43 28.16 -12.11
C GLU A 37 -16.96 29.60 -12.30
N TYR A 38 -17.32 29.99 -13.53
CA TYR A 38 -17.88 31.32 -13.80
C TYR A 38 -19.21 31.52 -13.05
N PRO A 39 -19.43 32.66 -12.34
CA PRO A 39 -18.64 33.90 -12.35
C PRO A 39 -17.56 34.02 -11.27
N SER A 40 -17.37 33.01 -10.42
CA SER A 40 -16.35 33.04 -9.37
C SER A 40 -14.93 32.86 -9.90
N VAL A 41 -13.99 33.54 -9.25
CA VAL A 41 -12.55 33.30 -9.45
C VAL A 41 -12.10 32.32 -8.39
N ILE A 42 -11.54 31.18 -8.82
CA ILE A 42 -11.11 30.10 -7.93
C ILE A 42 -9.63 29.79 -8.10
N ASN A 43 -9.02 29.32 -7.01
CA ASN A 43 -7.72 28.69 -7.05
C ASN A 43 -7.87 27.23 -7.49
N ALA A 44 -7.78 26.99 -8.80
CA ALA A 44 -7.98 25.65 -9.36
C ALA A 44 -6.90 24.65 -8.88
N LEU A 45 -5.69 25.13 -8.58
CA LEU A 45 -4.59 24.30 -8.09
C LEU A 45 -4.92 23.67 -6.73
N GLU A 46 -5.42 24.48 -5.81
CA GLU A 46 -5.87 24.04 -4.49
C GLU A 46 -7.11 23.15 -4.60
N ARG A 47 -8.10 23.56 -5.41
CA ARG A 47 -9.41 22.93 -5.52
C ARG A 47 -9.37 21.52 -6.12
N PHE A 48 -8.52 21.30 -7.13
CA PHE A 48 -8.54 20.08 -7.95
C PHE A 48 -7.25 19.27 -7.93
N ASN A 49 -6.28 19.61 -7.06
CA ASN A 49 -4.97 18.94 -6.96
C ASN A 49 -4.20 18.92 -8.29
N LEU A 50 -4.06 20.06 -8.98
CA LEU A 50 -3.42 20.19 -10.31
C LEU A 50 -1.89 20.10 -10.33
N MET A 51 -1.28 19.50 -9.31
CA MET A 51 0.16 19.34 -9.24
C MET A 51 0.75 18.51 -10.40
N PRO A 52 0.13 17.38 -10.83
CA PRO A 52 0.61 16.63 -12.00
C PRO A 52 0.69 17.49 -13.26
N GLU A 53 -0.32 18.29 -13.56
CA GLU A 53 -0.39 19.11 -14.77
C GLU A 53 0.62 20.26 -14.73
N ILE A 54 0.87 20.86 -13.55
CA ILE A 54 1.91 21.88 -13.39
C ILE A 54 3.29 21.29 -13.66
N ILE A 55 3.60 20.15 -13.05
CA ILE A 55 4.90 19.50 -13.22
C ILE A 55 5.09 19.08 -14.67
N LEU A 56 4.08 18.46 -15.29
CA LEU A 56 4.14 18.02 -16.68
C LEU A 56 4.22 19.19 -17.67
N GLY A 57 3.44 20.25 -17.45
CA GLY A 57 3.47 21.44 -18.30
C GLY A 57 4.82 22.15 -18.24
N GLY A 58 5.40 22.29 -17.05
CA GLY A 58 6.76 22.80 -16.88
C GLY A 58 7.81 21.92 -17.55
N SER A 59 7.70 20.60 -17.36
CA SER A 59 8.61 19.61 -17.97
C SER A 59 8.53 19.64 -19.49
N PHE A 60 7.34 19.75 -20.06
CA PHE A 60 7.14 19.85 -21.52
C PHE A 60 7.79 21.10 -22.10
N ARG A 61 7.71 22.24 -21.42
CA ARG A 61 8.35 23.48 -21.90
C ARG A 61 9.87 23.40 -21.89
N ILE A 62 10.45 22.75 -20.88
CA ILE A 62 11.90 22.47 -20.82
C ILE A 62 12.27 21.51 -21.96
N PHE A 63 11.48 20.45 -22.14
CA PHE A 63 11.66 19.45 -23.18
C PHE A 63 11.60 20.06 -24.59
N ASP A 64 10.58 20.88 -24.89
CA ASP A 64 10.42 21.54 -26.18
C ASP A 64 11.57 22.51 -26.48
N ARG A 65 12.03 23.27 -25.47
CA ARG A 65 13.22 24.13 -25.60
C ARG A 65 14.48 23.32 -25.90
N ALA A 66 14.67 22.20 -25.20
CA ALA A 66 15.82 21.32 -25.42
C ALA A 66 15.81 20.72 -26.83
N PHE A 67 14.66 20.24 -27.32
CA PHE A 67 14.52 19.69 -28.67
C PHE A 67 14.80 20.74 -29.76
N LYS A 68 14.26 21.96 -29.58
CA LYS A 68 14.54 23.09 -30.47
C LYS A 68 16.02 23.48 -30.47
N ALA A 69 16.68 23.48 -29.31
CA ALA A 69 18.11 23.77 -29.20
C ALA A 69 19.00 22.71 -29.84
N LEU A 70 18.60 21.44 -29.77
CA LEU A 70 19.34 20.31 -30.35
C LEU A 70 19.01 20.06 -31.84
N GLY A 71 18.04 20.77 -32.41
CA GLY A 71 17.63 20.60 -33.82
C GLY A 71 17.00 19.23 -34.13
N ILE A 72 16.51 18.52 -33.11
CA ILE A 72 15.91 17.19 -33.27
C ILE A 72 14.46 17.37 -33.72
N VAL A 73 14.08 16.72 -34.83
CA VAL A 73 12.70 16.74 -35.33
C VAL A 73 11.84 15.82 -34.47
N GLY A 74 11.15 16.39 -33.47
CA GLY A 74 10.30 15.67 -32.52
C GLY A 74 8.81 15.62 -32.87
N LYS A 75 8.40 16.23 -34.00
CA LYS A 75 7.03 16.20 -34.53
C LYS A 75 7.02 16.12 -36.05
N GLN A 76 6.05 15.41 -36.60
CA GLN A 76 5.74 15.38 -38.02
C GLN A 76 4.34 15.96 -38.22
N CYS A 77 4.19 16.90 -39.15
CA CYS A 77 2.92 17.57 -39.41
C CYS A 77 2.47 17.28 -40.84
N TRP A 78 1.21 16.89 -40.96
CA TRP A 78 0.52 16.60 -42.21
C TRP A 78 -0.55 17.64 -42.44
N ARG A 79 -0.59 18.22 -43.64
CA ARG A 79 -1.65 19.16 -44.01
C ARG A 79 -2.83 18.38 -44.56
N VAL A 80 -3.97 18.46 -43.90
CA VAL A 80 -5.20 17.74 -44.28
C VAL A 80 -6.17 18.73 -44.93
N ASP A 81 -6.46 18.53 -46.21
CA ASP A 81 -7.49 19.28 -46.93
C ASP A 81 -8.88 18.82 -46.49
N ARG A 82 -9.74 19.78 -46.11
CA ARG A 82 -11.09 19.52 -45.57
C ARG A 82 -12.20 19.57 -46.63
N GLY A 83 -11.85 19.74 -47.90
CA GLY A 83 -12.80 19.88 -49.02
C GLY A 83 -12.99 21.32 -49.48
N GLN A 84 -13.93 21.54 -50.42
CA GLN A 84 -14.14 22.84 -51.05
C GLN A 84 -14.65 23.90 -50.06
N GLY A 85 -13.91 25.01 -49.95
CA GLY A 85 -14.30 26.18 -49.14
C GLY A 85 -13.88 26.13 -47.67
N LEU A 86 -13.12 25.12 -47.24
CA LEU A 86 -12.57 25.03 -45.88
C LEU A 86 -11.05 25.11 -45.91
N ASP A 87 -10.48 25.95 -45.05
CA ASP A 87 -9.02 26.05 -44.93
C ASP A 87 -8.42 24.70 -44.50
N PRO A 88 -7.27 24.31 -45.07
CA PRO A 88 -6.56 23.11 -44.66
C PRO A 88 -6.12 23.23 -43.19
N VAL A 89 -6.10 22.10 -42.48
CA VAL A 89 -5.67 22.04 -41.08
C VAL A 89 -4.42 21.19 -40.98
N ASP A 90 -3.43 21.68 -40.24
CA ASP A 90 -2.22 20.92 -39.95
C ASP A 90 -2.49 19.95 -38.79
N SER A 91 -2.35 18.65 -39.06
CA SER A 91 -2.43 17.57 -38.09
C SER A 91 -1.03 17.08 -37.78
N CYS A 92 -0.57 17.29 -36.55
CA CYS A 92 0.78 16.92 -36.14
C CYS A 92 0.78 15.72 -35.19
N GLU A 93 1.78 14.87 -35.33
CA GLU A 93 2.03 13.70 -34.50
C GLU A 93 3.46 13.70 -33.98
N GLY A 94 3.67 13.13 -32.79
CA GLY A 94 5.00 12.98 -32.18
C GLY A 94 5.06 13.50 -30.74
N ILE A 95 6.13 13.15 -30.04
CA ILE A 95 6.32 13.45 -28.61
C ILE A 95 6.43 14.95 -28.30
N GLN A 96 6.77 15.78 -29.29
CA GLN A 96 6.79 17.24 -29.15
C GLN A 96 5.39 17.87 -29.27
N GLN A 97 4.35 17.07 -29.50
CA GLN A 97 2.96 17.52 -29.36
C GLN A 97 2.51 17.40 -27.89
N PRO A 98 1.85 18.43 -27.33
CA PRO A 98 1.47 18.43 -25.92
C PRO A 98 0.60 17.25 -25.51
N GLU A 99 -0.32 16.80 -26.38
CA GLU A 99 -1.23 15.68 -26.14
C GLU A 99 -0.48 14.37 -25.92
N TYR A 100 0.49 14.08 -26.80
CA TYR A 100 1.27 12.86 -26.77
C TYR A 100 2.19 12.84 -25.54
N PHE A 101 2.90 13.95 -25.27
CA PHE A 101 3.75 14.04 -24.08
C PHE A 101 2.97 13.79 -22.78
N TYR A 102 1.76 14.35 -22.69
CA TYR A 102 0.89 14.18 -21.54
C TYR A 102 0.44 12.72 -21.35
N LEU A 103 0.06 12.04 -22.43
CA LEU A 103 -0.32 10.62 -22.39
C LEU A 103 0.85 9.69 -22.07
N GLU A 104 2.03 9.94 -22.65
CA GLU A 104 3.24 9.17 -22.37
C GLU A 104 3.63 9.24 -20.88
N ALA A 105 3.48 10.40 -20.25
CA ALA A 105 3.70 10.54 -18.81
C ALA A 105 2.76 9.66 -17.97
N VAL A 106 1.49 9.55 -18.36
CA VAL A 106 0.52 8.67 -17.71
C VAL A 106 0.91 7.21 -17.89
N TRP A 107 1.30 6.80 -19.09
CA TRP A 107 1.71 5.42 -19.37
C TRP A 107 3.01 5.06 -18.65
N PHE A 108 3.92 6.01 -18.49
CA PHE A 108 5.09 5.86 -17.64
C PHE A 108 4.70 5.59 -16.18
N CYS A 109 3.75 6.34 -15.61
CA CYS A 109 3.20 6.05 -14.27
C CYS A 109 2.54 4.65 -14.18
N ALA A 110 1.88 4.19 -15.24
CA ALA A 110 1.33 2.84 -15.30
C ALA A 110 2.44 1.76 -15.31
N GLY A 111 3.55 2.01 -16.01
CA GLY A 111 4.75 1.16 -15.95
C GLY A 111 5.36 1.09 -14.55
N ILE A 112 5.41 2.23 -13.84
CA ILE A 112 5.83 2.25 -12.42
C ILE A 112 4.89 1.41 -11.56
N THR A 113 3.58 1.44 -11.81
CA THR A 113 2.60 0.63 -11.05
C THR A 113 2.93 -0.87 -11.16
N ALA A 114 3.15 -1.38 -12.38
CA ALA A 114 3.51 -2.79 -12.56
C ALA A 114 4.86 -3.12 -11.89
N SER A 115 5.83 -2.21 -11.95
CA SER A 115 7.14 -2.36 -11.32
C SER A 115 7.05 -2.40 -9.79
N VAL A 116 6.23 -1.54 -9.19
CA VAL A 116 6.00 -1.53 -7.74
C VAL A 116 5.23 -2.78 -7.30
N ILE A 117 4.25 -3.25 -8.08
CA ILE A 117 3.54 -4.51 -7.80
C ILE A 117 4.52 -5.70 -7.79
N PHE A 118 5.46 -5.75 -8.74
CA PHE A 118 6.51 -6.76 -8.74
C PHE A 118 7.32 -6.72 -7.45
N LEU A 119 7.88 -5.56 -7.10
CA LEU A 119 8.69 -5.39 -5.89
C LEU A 119 7.90 -5.71 -4.62
N TYR A 120 6.62 -5.36 -4.58
CA TYR A 120 5.73 -5.66 -3.46
C TYR A 120 5.47 -7.17 -3.35
N GLY A 121 5.20 -7.85 -4.46
CA GLY A 121 5.05 -9.30 -4.50
C GLY A 121 6.32 -10.03 -4.05
N VAL A 122 7.50 -9.58 -4.49
CA VAL A 122 8.80 -10.13 -4.04
C VAL A 122 8.98 -9.94 -2.54
N PHE A 123 8.74 -8.74 -2.03
CA PHE A 123 8.89 -8.45 -0.61
C PHE A 123 7.92 -9.26 0.27
N LEU A 124 6.67 -9.45 -0.16
CA LEU A 124 5.66 -10.12 0.65
C LEU A 124 5.85 -11.65 0.66
N SER A 125 6.28 -12.22 -0.46
CA SER A 125 6.53 -13.68 -0.61
C SER A 125 7.94 -14.10 -0.22
N ASP A 126 8.86 -13.13 -0.03
CA ASP A 126 10.31 -13.36 0.00
C ASP A 126 10.81 -14.15 -1.23
N SER A 127 10.16 -14.00 -2.39
CA SER A 127 10.48 -14.73 -3.61
C SER A 127 10.35 -13.92 -4.90
N VAL A 128 11.30 -14.11 -5.83
CA VAL A 128 11.18 -13.56 -7.19
C VAL A 128 9.97 -14.14 -7.92
N LEU A 129 9.67 -15.43 -7.71
CA LEU A 129 8.52 -16.09 -8.32
C LEU A 129 7.19 -15.45 -7.86
N GLY A 130 7.08 -15.09 -6.59
CA GLY A 130 5.90 -14.38 -6.08
C GLY A 130 5.69 -13.02 -6.73
N GLY A 131 6.77 -12.28 -7.02
CA GLY A 131 6.71 -11.06 -7.82
C GLY A 131 6.19 -11.28 -9.24
N ILE A 132 6.68 -12.33 -9.92
CA ILE A 132 6.22 -12.69 -11.27
C ILE A 132 4.74 -13.07 -11.25
N ILE A 133 4.29 -13.86 -10.25
CA ILE A 133 2.87 -14.22 -10.08
C ILE A 133 2.00 -12.97 -9.92
N ALA A 134 2.40 -12.02 -9.06
CA ALA A 134 1.63 -10.79 -8.84
C ALA A 134 1.47 -9.98 -10.14
N VAL A 135 2.53 -9.83 -10.92
CA VAL A 135 2.50 -9.12 -12.21
C VAL A 135 1.67 -9.87 -13.25
N MET A 136 1.79 -11.20 -13.34
CA MET A 136 0.95 -11.99 -14.24
C MET A 136 -0.53 -11.83 -13.88
N CYS A 137 -0.89 -11.96 -12.60
CA CYS A 137 -2.25 -11.73 -12.12
C CYS A 137 -2.76 -10.33 -12.45
N PHE A 138 -1.90 -9.31 -12.33
CA PHE A 138 -2.22 -7.93 -12.69
C PHE A 138 -2.51 -7.77 -14.19
N PHE A 139 -1.68 -8.35 -15.08
CA PHE A 139 -1.91 -8.26 -16.53
C PHE A 139 -3.13 -9.07 -16.99
N PHE A 140 -3.36 -10.27 -16.45
CA PHE A 140 -4.55 -11.05 -16.78
C PHE A 140 -5.85 -10.36 -16.34
N ASN A 141 -5.81 -9.58 -15.25
CA ASN A 141 -6.96 -8.84 -14.73
C ASN A 141 -6.86 -7.33 -14.99
N HIS A 142 -6.08 -6.90 -16.00
CA HIS A 142 -5.73 -5.49 -16.23
C HIS A 142 -6.95 -4.56 -16.29
N GLY A 143 -8.05 -4.99 -16.94
CA GLY A 143 -9.28 -4.19 -17.05
C GLY A 143 -10.04 -3.97 -15.73
N GLU A 144 -9.78 -4.79 -14.71
CA GLU A 144 -10.33 -4.63 -13.35
C GLU A 144 -9.31 -3.96 -12.40
N CYS A 145 -8.02 -4.07 -12.70
CA CYS A 145 -6.91 -3.49 -11.95
C CYS A 145 -6.63 -2.02 -12.27
N THR A 146 -6.89 -1.58 -13.51
CA THR A 146 -6.66 -0.19 -13.94
C THR A 146 -7.60 0.23 -15.05
N ARG A 147 -7.79 1.55 -15.17
CA ARG A 147 -8.58 2.17 -16.24
C ARG A 147 -7.74 2.92 -17.25
N VAL A 148 -6.41 2.83 -17.14
CA VAL A 148 -5.45 3.55 -18.00
C VAL A 148 -5.68 3.31 -19.49
N GLN A 149 -6.19 2.13 -19.89
CA GLN A 149 -6.51 1.83 -21.28
C GLN A 149 -7.70 2.64 -21.83
N TRP A 150 -8.69 2.95 -21.00
CA TRP A 150 -9.95 3.59 -21.40
C TRP A 150 -9.96 5.08 -21.12
N THR A 151 -9.43 5.45 -19.95
CA THR A 151 -9.42 6.82 -19.43
C THR A 151 -8.06 7.10 -18.79
N PRO A 152 -7.00 7.33 -19.60
CA PRO A 152 -5.63 7.43 -19.09
C PRO A 152 -5.42 8.56 -18.06
N PRO A 153 -5.70 9.84 -18.38
CA PRO A 153 -5.29 10.98 -17.55
C PRO A 153 -6.31 11.26 -16.44
N LEU A 154 -6.57 10.25 -15.62
CA LEU A 154 -7.30 10.41 -14.37
C LEU A 154 -6.32 10.55 -13.20
N ARG A 155 -6.74 11.23 -12.15
CA ARG A 155 -5.89 11.50 -10.97
C ARG A 155 -5.32 10.25 -10.34
N GLU A 156 -6.17 9.23 -10.21
CA GLU A 156 -5.76 7.96 -9.65
C GLU A 156 -4.70 7.26 -10.53
N SER A 157 -4.67 7.47 -11.84
CA SER A 157 -3.62 6.91 -12.70
C SER A 157 -2.24 7.48 -12.36
N PHE A 158 -2.17 8.75 -11.96
CA PHE A 158 -0.93 9.38 -11.50
C PHE A 158 -0.56 9.00 -10.07
N ALA A 159 -1.54 8.97 -9.16
CA ALA A 159 -1.28 8.77 -7.74
C ALA A 159 -1.08 7.30 -7.34
N TYR A 160 -1.75 6.36 -8.01
CA TYR A 160 -1.75 4.95 -7.65
C TYR A 160 -0.36 4.29 -7.49
N PRO A 161 0.64 4.49 -8.39
CA PRO A 161 1.98 3.93 -8.19
C PRO A 161 2.61 4.40 -6.88
N PHE A 162 2.40 5.67 -6.51
CA PHE A 162 2.93 6.22 -5.27
C PHE A 162 2.15 5.74 -4.05
N CYS A 163 0.84 5.51 -4.16
CA CYS A 163 0.07 4.87 -3.10
C CYS A 163 0.57 3.44 -2.82
N LEU A 164 0.85 2.66 -3.87
CA LEU A 164 1.43 1.33 -3.72
C LEU A 164 2.84 1.40 -3.12
N LEU A 165 3.67 2.33 -3.58
CA LEU A 165 5.02 2.53 -3.05
C LEU A 165 4.99 2.93 -1.57
N GLN A 166 4.03 3.77 -1.19
CA GLN A 166 3.80 4.17 0.20
C GLN A 166 3.40 2.96 1.06
N MET A 167 2.50 2.10 0.59
CA MET A 167 2.09 0.89 1.31
C MET A 167 3.24 -0.13 1.40
N LEU A 168 4.05 -0.28 0.35
CA LEU A 168 5.25 -1.11 0.35
C LEU A 168 6.27 -0.59 1.37
N CYS A 169 6.56 0.70 1.35
CA CYS A 169 7.46 1.38 2.29
C CYS A 169 7.07 1.11 3.74
N VAL A 170 5.77 1.23 4.06
CA VAL A 170 5.28 0.93 5.41
C VAL A 170 5.34 -0.56 5.73
N SER A 171 5.05 -1.46 4.79
CA SER A 171 5.20 -2.90 4.99
C SER A 171 6.63 -3.29 5.33
N VAL A 172 7.63 -2.71 4.63
CA VAL A 172 9.06 -2.92 4.91
C VAL A 172 9.43 -2.44 6.32
N PHE A 173 8.91 -1.28 6.73
CA PHE A 173 9.22 -0.73 8.05
C PHE A 173 8.58 -1.53 9.19
N ILE A 174 7.36 -2.04 8.99
CA ILE A 174 6.73 -2.96 9.93
C ILE A 174 7.55 -4.24 10.05
N GLY A 175 8.02 -4.81 8.94
CA GLY A 175 8.90 -5.98 8.93
C GLY A 175 10.19 -5.76 9.71
N HIS A 176 10.91 -4.67 9.43
CA HIS A 176 12.17 -4.35 10.12
C HIS A 176 11.98 -4.01 11.61
N ASN A 177 10.82 -3.49 12.01
CA ASN A 177 10.59 -3.05 13.38
C ASN A 177 9.88 -4.10 14.26
N GLN A 178 9.70 -5.34 13.80
CA GLN A 178 9.02 -6.42 14.56
C GLN A 178 9.63 -6.67 15.95
N GLY A 179 10.95 -6.45 16.12
CA GLY A 179 11.65 -6.63 17.40
C GLY A 179 11.62 -5.43 18.35
N THR A 180 10.92 -4.33 18.00
CA THR A 180 10.93 -3.11 18.82
C THR A 180 9.95 -3.20 20.00
N ILE A 181 10.35 -2.65 21.15
CA ILE A 181 9.56 -2.54 22.38
C ILE A 181 9.12 -1.08 22.56
N ASP A 182 8.09 -0.82 23.36
CA ASP A 182 7.54 0.53 23.55
C ASP A 182 8.57 1.58 24.01
N ASP A 183 9.61 1.18 24.73
CA ASP A 183 10.66 2.07 25.29
C ASP A 183 11.95 2.11 24.46
N THR A 184 11.93 1.63 23.21
CA THR A 184 13.13 1.67 22.35
C THR A 184 13.54 3.10 22.00
N LEU A 185 14.84 3.41 22.11
CA LEU A 185 15.36 4.71 21.71
C LEU A 185 15.38 4.88 20.17
N PRO A 186 15.07 6.09 19.67
CA PRO A 186 15.11 6.37 18.25
C PRO A 186 16.55 6.35 17.71
N SER A 187 16.75 5.62 16.62
CA SER A 187 18.03 5.48 15.91
C SER A 187 17.98 6.27 14.60
N ALA A 188 19.12 6.47 13.94
CA ALA A 188 19.20 7.12 12.63
C ALA A 188 18.30 6.41 11.58
N ARG A 189 18.19 5.08 11.65
CA ARG A 189 17.29 4.29 10.80
C ARG A 189 15.82 4.68 11.01
N HIS A 190 15.38 4.82 12.25
CA HIS A 190 14.01 5.24 12.58
C HIS A 190 13.71 6.66 12.08
N LYS A 191 14.68 7.58 12.16
CA LYS A 191 14.53 8.93 11.58
C LYS A 191 14.37 8.88 10.06
N PHE A 192 15.17 8.05 9.38
CA PHE A 192 15.04 7.83 7.94
C PHE A 192 13.66 7.26 7.58
N GLN A 193 13.13 6.31 8.36
CA GLN A 193 11.79 5.75 8.14
C GLN A 193 10.71 6.85 8.20
N VAL A 194 10.75 7.73 9.20
CA VAL A 194 9.79 8.85 9.33
C VAL A 194 9.85 9.76 8.11
N VAL A 195 11.05 10.15 7.66
CA VAL A 195 11.22 10.99 6.47
C VAL A 195 10.72 10.29 5.21
N ALA A 196 11.03 9.01 5.04
CA ALA A 196 10.57 8.23 3.89
C ALA A 196 9.04 8.15 3.84
N VAL A 197 8.38 7.82 4.96
CA VAL A 197 6.90 7.83 5.05
C VAL A 197 6.35 9.22 4.76
N ALA A 198 6.98 10.28 5.28
CA ALA A 198 6.53 11.64 5.06
C ALA A 198 6.57 12.05 3.58
N ILE A 199 7.67 11.76 2.88
CA ILE A 199 7.83 12.08 1.45
C ILE A 199 6.84 11.28 0.62
N THR A 200 6.77 9.96 0.78
CA THR A 200 5.88 9.11 -0.04
C THR A 200 4.41 9.48 0.16
N SER A 201 4.01 9.80 1.39
CA SER A 201 2.61 10.14 1.69
C SER A 201 2.26 11.56 1.23
N CYS A 202 3.21 12.50 1.27
CA CYS A 202 3.03 13.84 0.70
C CYS A 202 2.83 13.79 -0.82
N ILE A 203 3.59 12.95 -1.53
CA ILE A 203 3.40 12.74 -2.97
C ILE A 203 1.99 12.17 -3.23
N CYS A 204 1.54 11.18 -2.45
CA CYS A 204 0.18 10.63 -2.63
C CYS A 204 -0.92 11.68 -2.43
N LEU A 205 -0.81 12.50 -1.37
CA LEU A 205 -1.81 13.51 -1.03
C LEU A 205 -1.82 14.69 -2.01
N THR A 206 -0.67 15.07 -2.57
CA THR A 206 -0.58 16.15 -3.57
C THR A 206 -1.12 15.71 -4.93
N LEU A 207 -0.86 14.47 -5.37
CA LEU A 207 -1.30 13.97 -6.67
C LEU A 207 -2.81 13.65 -6.71
N TRP A 208 -3.41 13.28 -5.57
CA TRP A 208 -4.82 12.89 -5.54
C TRP A 208 -5.52 13.16 -4.21
N GLN A 209 -6.65 13.85 -4.28
CA GLN A 209 -7.46 14.24 -3.12
C GLN A 209 -8.01 13.07 -2.31
N PHE A 210 -8.27 11.91 -2.91
CA PHE A 210 -8.85 10.77 -2.21
C PHE A 210 -7.81 9.83 -1.58
N SER A 211 -6.52 10.09 -1.79
CA SER A 211 -5.42 9.39 -1.10
C SER A 211 -5.56 9.44 0.42
N GLN A 212 -6.20 10.49 0.95
CA GLN A 212 -6.49 10.62 2.38
C GLN A 212 -7.32 9.46 2.94
N PHE A 213 -8.23 8.86 2.15
CA PHE A 213 -9.02 7.72 2.58
C PHE A 213 -8.18 6.44 2.62
N VAL A 214 -7.29 6.25 1.65
CA VAL A 214 -6.34 5.14 1.64
C VAL A 214 -5.46 5.19 2.90
N LEU A 215 -4.88 6.35 3.18
CA LEU A 215 -4.04 6.55 4.38
C LEU A 215 -4.86 6.43 5.68
N ALA A 216 -6.12 6.85 5.70
CA ALA A 216 -6.99 6.69 6.87
C ALA A 216 -7.26 5.19 7.16
N THR A 217 -7.56 4.39 6.13
CA THR A 217 -7.71 2.93 6.30
C THR A 217 -6.43 2.27 6.83
N GLN A 218 -5.26 2.76 6.40
CA GLN A 218 -3.97 2.30 6.88
C GLN A 218 -3.76 2.64 8.37
N VAL A 219 -4.14 3.83 8.82
CA VAL A 219 -4.10 4.19 10.26
C VAL A 219 -5.03 3.29 11.07
N ILE A 220 -6.25 3.03 10.59
CA ILE A 220 -7.19 2.10 11.26
C ILE A 220 -6.59 0.68 11.33
N ALA A 221 -5.93 0.21 10.28
CA ALA A 221 -5.24 -1.07 10.27
C ALA A 221 -4.15 -1.13 11.36
N PHE A 222 -3.35 -0.08 11.53
CA PHE A 222 -2.34 -0.03 12.60
C PHE A 222 -2.95 -0.03 13.99
N LEU A 223 -4.07 0.66 14.20
CA LEU A 223 -4.78 0.65 15.48
C LEU A 223 -5.33 -0.75 15.79
N MET A 224 -5.83 -1.48 14.80
CA MET A 224 -6.25 -2.87 14.98
C MET A 224 -5.05 -3.78 15.32
N MET A 225 -3.94 -3.65 14.60
CA MET A 225 -2.71 -4.39 14.90
C MET A 225 -2.16 -4.08 16.30
N PHE A 226 -2.30 -2.84 16.76
CA PHE A 226 -1.90 -2.41 18.10
C PHE A 226 -2.65 -3.19 19.18
N VAL A 227 -3.98 -3.25 19.05
CA VAL A 227 -4.86 -3.95 19.99
C VAL A 227 -4.52 -5.43 20.04
N CYS A 228 -4.33 -6.06 18.87
CA CYS A 228 -3.92 -7.46 18.76
C CYS A 228 -2.47 -7.72 19.21
N GLY A 229 -1.65 -6.68 19.40
CA GLY A 229 -0.26 -6.82 19.85
C GLY A 229 0.74 -7.26 18.78
N PHE A 230 0.40 -7.14 17.49
CA PHE A 230 1.33 -7.42 16.38
C PHE A 230 2.36 -6.30 16.13
N ILE A 231 2.13 -5.13 16.72
CA ILE A 231 2.99 -3.95 16.55
C ILE A 231 3.12 -3.19 17.88
N SER A 232 4.31 -2.66 18.15
CA SER A 232 4.61 -1.86 19.33
C SER A 232 4.09 -0.43 19.20
N ARG A 233 3.87 0.24 20.33
CA ARG A 233 3.50 1.67 20.37
C ARG A 233 4.52 2.53 19.65
N PHE A 234 5.81 2.23 19.88
CA PHE A 234 6.92 2.95 19.27
C PHE A 234 6.85 2.91 17.74
N SER A 235 6.68 1.72 17.16
CA SER A 235 6.58 1.55 15.71
C SER A 235 5.40 2.30 15.10
N ILE A 236 4.23 2.28 15.74
CA ILE A 236 3.07 3.03 15.26
C ILE A 236 3.34 4.53 15.31
N LEU A 237 3.88 5.05 16.41
CA LEU A 237 4.17 6.48 16.56
C LEU A 237 5.14 6.99 15.48
N LEU A 238 6.13 6.20 15.07
CA LEU A 238 7.02 6.55 13.95
C LEU A 238 6.23 6.73 12.64
N ILE A 239 5.35 5.80 12.32
CA ILE A 239 4.57 5.86 11.08
C ILE A 239 3.57 7.03 11.15
N LEU A 240 2.85 7.19 12.26
CA LEU A 240 1.87 8.26 12.45
C LEU A 240 2.52 9.66 12.40
N THR A 241 3.71 9.83 12.98
CA THR A 241 4.44 11.10 12.92
C THR A 241 4.88 11.41 11.49
N GLY A 242 5.36 10.42 10.73
CA GLY A 242 5.65 10.57 9.30
C GLY A 242 4.42 11.01 8.49
N GLN A 243 3.27 10.38 8.72
CA GLN A 243 2.00 10.75 8.08
C GLN A 243 1.53 12.15 8.47
N ALA A 244 1.66 12.53 9.75
CA ALA A 244 1.29 13.87 10.21
C ALA A 244 2.19 14.96 9.59
N CYS A 245 3.50 14.70 9.47
CA CYS A 245 4.41 15.57 8.73
C CYS A 245 4.01 15.69 7.26
N ALA A 246 3.62 14.59 6.60
CA ALA A 246 3.16 14.62 5.22
C ALA A 246 1.91 15.49 5.03
N VAL A 247 0.93 15.38 5.92
CA VAL A 247 -0.26 16.23 5.93
C VAL A 247 0.13 17.69 6.10
N ALA A 248 0.98 18.02 7.06
CA ALA A 248 1.40 19.40 7.31
C ALA A 248 2.11 20.01 6.09
N ILE A 249 3.04 19.27 5.48
CA ILE A 249 3.74 19.70 4.26
C ILE A 249 2.74 19.87 3.10
N THR A 250 1.80 18.95 2.94
CA THR A 250 0.82 19.03 1.85
C THR A 250 -0.13 20.21 2.02
N LEU A 251 -0.56 20.51 3.26
CA LEU A 251 -1.35 21.72 3.54
C LEU A 251 -0.59 22.99 3.17
N LEU A 252 0.72 23.05 3.40
CA LEU A 252 1.55 24.18 2.97
C LEU A 252 1.65 24.27 1.45
N ILE A 253 1.87 23.13 0.77
CA ILE A 253 1.96 23.07 -0.71
C ILE A 253 0.62 23.46 -1.37
N MET A 254 -0.49 23.11 -0.75
CA MET A 254 -1.84 23.34 -1.27
C MET A 254 -2.51 24.60 -0.72
N PHE A 255 -1.74 25.57 -0.21
CA PHE A 255 -2.26 26.86 0.27
C PHE A 255 -3.36 26.78 1.34
N GLY A 256 -3.33 25.73 2.17
CA GLY A 256 -4.29 25.57 3.28
C GLY A 256 -5.61 24.91 2.90
N ASN A 257 -5.62 24.03 1.89
CA ASN A 257 -6.81 23.29 1.44
C ASN A 257 -7.70 22.80 2.60
N GLU A 258 -8.90 23.37 2.68
CA GLU A 258 -9.87 23.11 3.75
C GLU A 258 -10.38 21.67 3.79
N LEU A 259 -10.44 20.99 2.63
CA LEU A 259 -10.88 19.60 2.54
C LEU A 259 -9.87 18.68 3.24
N LEU A 260 -8.57 18.89 3.00
CA LEU A 260 -7.54 18.10 3.66
C LEU A 260 -7.47 18.42 5.16
N LEU A 261 -7.52 19.72 5.52
CA LEU A 261 -7.46 20.14 6.92
C LEU A 261 -8.59 19.53 7.75
N SER A 262 -9.80 19.53 7.20
CA SER A 262 -10.99 19.00 7.87
C SER A 262 -11.18 17.50 7.72
N SER A 263 -10.29 16.80 7.03
CA SER A 263 -10.48 15.39 6.69
C SER A 263 -10.54 14.44 7.90
N LEU A 264 -11.11 13.25 7.67
CA LEU A 264 -11.06 12.15 8.64
C LEU A 264 -9.61 11.76 8.98
N LEU A 265 -8.70 11.83 8.00
CA LEU A 265 -7.29 11.48 8.19
C LEU A 265 -6.62 12.40 9.21
N THR A 266 -6.76 13.72 9.07
CA THR A 266 -6.12 14.68 9.97
C THR A 266 -6.65 14.55 11.40
N CYS A 267 -7.97 14.40 11.55
CA CYS A 267 -8.60 14.16 12.84
C CYS A 267 -8.10 12.85 13.48
N LEU A 268 -8.04 11.77 12.69
CA LEU A 268 -7.59 10.47 13.15
C LEU A 268 -6.11 10.48 13.55
N LEU A 269 -5.24 11.11 12.76
CA LEU A 269 -3.81 11.26 13.06
C LEU A 269 -3.58 12.08 14.32
N LEU A 270 -4.24 13.25 14.44
CA LEU A 270 -4.10 14.11 15.60
C LEU A 270 -4.58 13.40 16.86
N SER A 271 -5.75 12.76 16.81
CA SER A 271 -6.27 11.99 17.94
C SER A 271 -5.35 10.81 18.29
N SER A 272 -4.83 10.09 17.29
CA SER A 272 -3.96 8.93 17.51
C SER A 272 -2.63 9.33 18.15
N ILE A 273 -1.99 10.41 17.68
CA ILE A 273 -0.74 10.92 18.24
C ILE A 273 -0.96 11.43 19.66
N LEU A 274 -2.01 12.22 19.90
CA LEU A 274 -2.33 12.73 21.23
C LEU A 274 -2.57 11.59 22.22
N THR A 275 -3.37 10.59 21.85
CA THR A 275 -3.65 9.44 22.72
C THR A 275 -2.43 8.57 22.94
N LEU A 276 -1.74 8.16 21.87
CA LEU A 276 -0.60 7.25 22.00
C LEU A 276 0.62 7.93 22.63
N PHE A 277 0.81 9.23 22.48
CA PHE A 277 1.96 9.92 23.09
C PHE A 277 1.66 10.34 24.54
N PHE A 278 0.56 11.04 24.80
CA PHE A 278 0.28 11.66 26.10
C PHE A 278 -0.63 10.83 27.01
N PHE A 279 -1.73 10.28 26.49
CA PHE A 279 -2.73 9.61 27.33
C PHE A 279 -2.38 8.14 27.61
N TYR A 280 -1.70 7.45 26.69
CA TYR A 280 -1.36 6.04 26.84
C TYR A 280 -0.55 5.72 28.11
N PRO A 281 0.48 6.48 28.50
CA PRO A 281 1.19 6.26 29.77
C PRO A 281 0.25 6.29 30.99
N ILE A 282 -0.75 7.16 30.98
CA ILE A 282 -1.73 7.29 32.06
C ILE A 282 -2.68 6.08 32.05
N ILE A 283 -3.20 5.73 30.87
CA ILE A 283 -4.13 4.61 30.70
C ILE A 283 -3.47 3.28 31.10
N ARG A 284 -2.18 3.10 30.78
CA ARG A 284 -1.41 1.89 31.14
C ARG A 284 -1.28 1.71 32.65
N VAL A 285 -1.13 2.81 33.41
CA VAL A 285 -0.99 2.75 34.88
C VAL A 285 -2.31 2.44 35.57
N CYS A 286 -3.44 2.86 35.00
CA CYS A 286 -4.76 2.63 35.57
C CYS A 286 -5.29 1.19 35.39
N ASP A 287 -4.67 0.37 34.54
CA ASP A 287 -5.25 -0.89 34.08
C ASP A 287 -4.45 -2.14 34.54
N ARG A 288 -5.10 -3.04 35.30
CA ARG A 288 -4.55 -4.33 35.73
C ARG A 288 -4.78 -5.47 34.74
N PHE A 289 -5.71 -5.35 33.78
CA PHE A 289 -6.22 -6.48 32.98
C PHE A 289 -5.82 -6.45 31.49
N GLN A 290 -4.81 -5.66 31.11
CA GLN A 290 -4.35 -5.50 29.72
C GLN A 290 -5.41 -4.93 28.73
N VAL A 291 -6.50 -4.35 29.25
CA VAL A 291 -7.56 -3.67 28.49
C VAL A 291 -7.10 -2.30 27.96
N HIS A 292 -5.98 -1.76 28.46
CA HIS A 292 -5.45 -0.43 28.14
C HIS A 292 -5.27 -0.20 26.64
N LYS A 293 -4.94 -1.23 25.86
CA LYS A 293 -4.83 -1.13 24.39
C LYS A 293 -6.20 -0.87 23.74
N PHE A 294 -7.22 -1.61 24.15
CA PHE A 294 -8.59 -1.43 23.68
C PHE A 294 -9.15 -0.07 24.11
N LEU A 295 -8.95 0.31 25.37
CA LEU A 295 -9.36 1.61 25.89
C LEU A 295 -8.68 2.77 25.15
N SER A 296 -7.41 2.63 24.78
CA SER A 296 -6.69 3.63 23.98
C SER A 296 -7.32 3.82 22.60
N VAL A 297 -7.70 2.74 21.91
CA VAL A 297 -8.38 2.84 20.61
C VAL A 297 -9.78 3.45 20.75
N LEU A 298 -10.51 3.15 21.82
CA LEU A 298 -11.80 3.78 22.10
C LEU A 298 -11.66 5.30 22.31
N VAL A 299 -10.64 5.74 23.06
CA VAL A 299 -10.33 7.17 23.25
C VAL A 299 -9.97 7.83 21.92
N ILE A 300 -9.21 7.16 21.04
CA ILE A 300 -8.89 7.66 19.70
C ILE A 300 -10.15 7.82 18.85
N ALA A 301 -11.06 6.84 18.87
CA ALA A 301 -12.30 6.90 18.11
C ALA A 301 -13.18 8.07 18.58
N LEU A 302 -13.35 8.23 19.90
CA LEU A 302 -14.10 9.35 20.47
C LEU A 302 -13.44 10.69 20.19
N GLY A 303 -12.12 10.80 20.35
CA GLY A 303 -11.36 12.01 20.06
C GLY A 303 -11.46 12.41 18.59
N THR A 304 -11.41 11.44 17.67
CA THR A 304 -11.60 11.66 16.23
C THR A 304 -13.00 12.21 15.93
N ILE A 305 -14.05 11.63 16.54
CA ILE A 305 -15.43 12.13 16.37
C ILE A 305 -15.57 13.55 16.92
N VAL A 306 -15.02 13.83 18.09
CA VAL A 306 -15.08 15.17 18.70
C VAL A 306 -14.34 16.20 17.84
N LEU A 307 -13.11 15.91 17.41
CA LEU A 307 -12.34 16.79 16.54
C LEU A 307 -13.09 17.06 15.23
N LYS A 308 -13.64 16.01 14.62
CA LYS A 308 -14.36 16.13 13.35
C LYS A 308 -15.66 16.93 13.46
N THR A 309 -16.39 16.79 14.57
CA THR A 309 -17.71 17.42 14.76
C THR A 309 -17.65 18.81 15.40
N ARG A 310 -16.60 19.13 16.15
CA ARG A 310 -16.49 20.39 16.92
C ARG A 310 -15.38 21.32 16.43
N ALA A 311 -14.25 20.80 15.97
CA ALA A 311 -13.09 21.61 15.59
C ALA A 311 -12.97 21.81 14.07
N PHE A 312 -13.28 20.77 13.28
CA PHE A 312 -13.08 20.77 11.83
C PHE A 312 -14.38 20.46 11.06
N THR A 313 -15.43 21.21 11.37
CA THR A 313 -16.72 21.07 10.70
C THR A 313 -16.69 21.77 9.34
N SER A 314 -16.67 20.99 8.27
CA SER A 314 -16.82 21.49 6.91
C SER A 314 -18.11 20.95 6.29
N ASN A 315 -18.82 21.79 5.52
CA ASN A 315 -20.06 21.39 4.84
C ASN A 315 -19.82 20.39 3.70
N HIS A 316 -18.58 20.23 3.25
CA HIS A 316 -18.21 19.36 2.13
C HIS A 316 -18.28 17.87 2.45
N ASP A 317 -18.01 17.44 3.69
CA ASP A 317 -18.05 16.03 4.09
C ASP A 317 -19.46 15.48 4.38
N ALA A 318 -20.45 16.36 4.51
CA ALA A 318 -21.84 15.96 4.64
C ALA A 318 -22.29 15.09 3.45
N HIS A 319 -21.69 15.32 2.27
CA HIS A 319 -22.03 14.60 1.05
C HIS A 319 -21.63 13.12 1.08
N ILE A 320 -20.46 12.75 1.61
CA ILE A 320 -20.00 11.34 1.65
C ILE A 320 -20.83 10.53 2.64
N LEU A 321 -21.09 11.10 3.82
CA LEU A 321 -21.96 10.50 4.82
C LEU A 321 -23.40 10.37 4.31
N ASN A 322 -23.90 11.36 3.56
CA ASN A 322 -25.20 11.26 2.92
C ASN A 322 -25.23 10.16 1.84
N ILE A 323 -24.17 9.99 1.06
CA ILE A 323 -24.04 8.87 0.10
C ILE A 323 -24.11 7.53 0.84
N LEU A 324 -23.34 7.34 1.90
CA LEU A 324 -23.39 6.10 2.69
C LEU A 324 -24.76 5.89 3.34
N LYS A 325 -25.37 6.94 3.88
CA LYS A 325 -26.74 6.89 4.41
C LYS A 325 -27.74 6.51 3.32
N SER A 326 -27.65 7.05 2.11
CA SER A 326 -28.56 6.71 1.01
C SER A 326 -28.43 5.27 0.52
N LYS A 327 -27.25 4.64 0.73
CA LYS A 327 -27.00 3.25 0.36
C LYS A 327 -27.57 2.24 1.36
N PHE A 328 -27.56 2.57 2.65
CA PHE A 328 -27.99 1.67 3.72
C PHE A 328 -29.35 2.02 4.34
N LEU A 329 -29.75 3.28 4.25
CA LEU A 329 -31.02 3.82 4.74
C LEU A 329 -31.81 4.38 3.55
N SER A 330 -33.12 4.54 3.72
CA SER A 330 -34.00 5.13 2.70
C SER A 330 -33.85 6.65 2.56
N PHE A 331 -32.67 7.20 2.82
CA PHE A 331 -32.38 8.64 2.70
C PHE A 331 -32.12 9.00 1.23
N ARG A 332 -32.79 10.04 0.73
CA ARG A 332 -32.62 10.53 -0.64
C ARG A 332 -32.60 12.05 -0.64
N ASP A 333 -31.50 12.63 -1.12
CA ASP A 333 -31.36 14.04 -1.46
C ASP A 333 -30.89 14.16 -2.92
N PHE A 334 -30.97 15.35 -3.51
CA PHE A 334 -30.57 15.57 -4.91
C PHE A 334 -29.12 15.13 -5.16
N HIS A 335 -28.25 15.42 -4.21
CA HIS A 335 -26.85 15.06 -4.20
C HIS A 335 -26.63 13.55 -4.22
N THR A 336 -27.29 12.78 -3.36
CA THR A 336 -27.18 11.31 -3.34
C THR A 336 -27.77 10.66 -4.57
N LEU A 337 -28.86 11.21 -5.13
CA LEU A 337 -29.43 10.73 -6.40
C LEU A 337 -28.49 10.97 -7.58
N LEU A 338 -27.81 12.12 -7.64
CA LEU A 338 -26.84 12.41 -8.70
C LEU A 338 -25.73 11.36 -8.78
N TYR A 339 -25.23 10.90 -7.62
CA TYR A 339 -24.16 9.89 -7.58
C TYR A 339 -24.69 8.47 -7.76
N THR A 340 -25.83 8.12 -7.16
CA THR A 340 -26.42 6.76 -7.28
C THR A 340 -27.00 6.46 -8.66
N CYS A 341 -27.25 7.47 -9.51
CA CYS A 341 -27.62 7.26 -10.91
C CYS A 341 -26.46 6.82 -11.81
N SER A 342 -25.22 6.93 -11.34
CA SER A 342 -24.02 6.61 -12.12
C SER A 342 -23.44 5.26 -11.66
N ALA A 343 -23.18 4.36 -12.62
CA ALA A 343 -22.76 2.98 -12.34
C ALA A 343 -21.42 2.90 -11.59
N GLU A 344 -20.62 3.96 -11.60
CA GLU A 344 -19.34 4.07 -10.92
C GLU A 344 -19.48 4.11 -9.39
N PHE A 345 -20.59 4.64 -8.87
CA PHE A 345 -20.84 4.75 -7.43
C PHE A 345 -21.77 3.67 -6.90
N ASP A 346 -22.17 2.71 -7.72
CA ASP A 346 -22.97 1.56 -7.31
C ASP A 346 -22.19 0.52 -6.53
N PHE A 347 -22.90 -0.47 -5.98
CA PHE A 347 -22.30 -1.63 -5.33
C PHE A 347 -21.52 -2.49 -6.31
N LEU A 348 -20.55 -3.27 -5.80
CA LEU A 348 -19.72 -4.15 -6.63
C LEU A 348 -20.56 -5.09 -7.52
N GLY A 349 -20.45 -4.93 -8.83
CA GLY A 349 -21.17 -5.72 -9.82
C GLY A 349 -20.76 -7.19 -9.78
N ARG A 350 -21.74 -8.10 -9.93
CA ARG A 350 -21.52 -9.55 -9.97
C ARG A 350 -20.58 -9.98 -11.10
N GLU A 351 -20.50 -9.20 -12.17
CA GLU A 351 -19.60 -9.45 -13.29
C GLU A 351 -18.13 -9.38 -12.88
N THR A 352 -17.75 -8.39 -12.08
CA THR A 352 -16.38 -8.24 -11.56
C THR A 352 -15.98 -9.48 -10.76
N VAL A 353 -16.83 -9.92 -9.84
CA VAL A 353 -16.58 -11.13 -9.03
C VAL A 353 -16.43 -12.36 -9.92
N ARG A 354 -17.33 -12.53 -10.90
CA ARG A 354 -17.26 -13.65 -11.86
C ARG A 354 -15.94 -13.65 -12.64
N LYS A 355 -15.48 -12.51 -13.14
CA LYS A 355 -14.20 -12.38 -13.86
C LYS A 355 -13.03 -12.79 -12.97
N LEU A 356 -12.98 -12.29 -11.73
CA LEU A 356 -11.92 -12.62 -10.75
C LEU A 356 -11.96 -14.08 -10.28
N THR A 357 -13.13 -14.71 -10.28
CA THR A 357 -13.25 -16.15 -9.99
C THR A 357 -12.76 -17.01 -11.15
N ILE A 358 -13.07 -16.63 -12.40
CA ILE A 358 -12.64 -17.37 -13.59
C ILE A 358 -11.11 -17.34 -13.75
N THR A 359 -10.47 -16.21 -13.44
CA THR A 359 -9.00 -16.09 -13.44
C THR A 359 -8.34 -16.76 -12.24
N TRP A 360 -9.10 -17.47 -11.39
CA TRP A 360 -8.66 -18.14 -10.16
C TRP A 360 -8.02 -17.23 -9.10
N LEU A 361 -7.94 -15.92 -9.34
CA LEU A 361 -7.32 -14.96 -8.45
C LEU A 361 -8.06 -14.86 -7.11
N LEU A 362 -9.40 -14.72 -7.16
CA LEU A 362 -10.21 -14.62 -5.95
C LEU A 362 -10.21 -15.94 -5.13
N PRO A 363 -10.45 -17.13 -5.73
CA PRO A 363 -10.31 -18.40 -5.03
C PRO A 363 -8.93 -18.62 -4.38
N ALA A 364 -7.85 -18.29 -5.09
CA ALA A 364 -6.49 -18.48 -4.58
C ALA A 364 -6.24 -17.65 -3.32
N VAL A 365 -6.61 -16.37 -3.33
CA VAL A 365 -6.44 -15.49 -2.17
C VAL A 365 -7.34 -15.90 -1.00
N LEU A 366 -8.59 -16.34 -1.27
CA LEU A 366 -9.45 -16.89 -0.22
C LEU A 366 -8.83 -18.15 0.43
N GLY A 367 -8.18 -19.00 -0.36
CA GLY A 367 -7.41 -20.14 0.14
C GLY A 367 -6.25 -19.72 1.06
N ILE A 368 -5.49 -18.68 0.67
CA ILE A 368 -4.41 -18.13 1.50
C ILE A 368 -4.97 -17.61 2.82
N PHE A 369 -6.07 -16.85 2.80
CA PHE A 369 -6.70 -16.36 4.03
C PHE A 369 -7.23 -17.47 4.91
N LEU A 370 -7.80 -18.54 4.33
CA LEU A 370 -8.23 -19.72 5.08
C LEU A 370 -7.04 -20.39 5.78
N ILE A 371 -5.91 -20.54 5.09
CA ILE A 371 -4.67 -21.10 5.68
C ILE A 371 -4.16 -20.19 6.82
N LEU A 372 -4.11 -18.87 6.61
CA LEU A 372 -3.70 -17.91 7.65
C LEU A 372 -4.64 -17.94 8.86
N PHE A 373 -5.95 -18.04 8.63
CA PHE A 373 -6.94 -18.17 9.69
C PHE A 373 -6.76 -19.47 10.49
N ILE A 374 -6.58 -20.60 9.80
CA ILE A 374 -6.27 -21.89 10.42
C ILE A 374 -4.99 -21.79 11.27
N ARG A 375 -3.92 -21.17 10.74
CA ARG A 375 -2.68 -20.96 11.49
C ARG A 375 -2.89 -20.10 12.73
N CYS A 376 -3.74 -19.08 12.66
CA CYS A 376 -4.03 -18.19 13.78
C CYS A 376 -4.91 -18.85 14.87
N CYS A 377 -5.86 -19.71 14.48
CA CYS A 377 -6.84 -20.27 15.41
C CYS A 377 -6.51 -21.69 15.91
N LEU A 378 -5.83 -22.52 15.11
CA LEU A 378 -5.63 -23.96 15.40
C LEU A 378 -4.21 -24.32 15.83
N ILE A 379 -3.20 -23.51 15.49
CA ILE A 379 -1.81 -23.74 15.90
C ILE A 379 -1.54 -22.80 17.07
N GLU A 380 -1.32 -23.33 18.27
CA GLU A 380 -0.93 -22.53 19.44
C GLU A 380 0.20 -21.55 19.06
N ASP A 381 0.04 -20.28 19.45
CA ASP A 381 0.88 -19.08 19.18
C ASP A 381 2.42 -19.27 19.33
N LYS A 382 2.89 -20.41 19.84
CA LYS A 382 4.28 -20.69 20.16
C LYS A 382 5.12 -21.24 19.00
N ILE A 383 4.53 -21.77 17.93
CA ILE A 383 5.30 -22.58 16.95
C ILE A 383 5.76 -21.79 15.72
N SER A 384 5.05 -20.72 15.32
CA SER A 384 5.54 -19.73 14.34
C SER A 384 4.63 -18.49 14.32
N PRO A 385 5.06 -17.32 14.83
CA PRO A 385 4.25 -16.11 14.75
C PRO A 385 4.05 -15.70 13.29
N ILE A 386 2.85 -15.22 12.94
CA ILE A 386 2.57 -14.64 11.63
C ILE A 386 3.31 -13.31 11.52
N ASP A 387 4.03 -13.09 10.43
CA ASP A 387 4.77 -11.85 10.21
C ASP A 387 3.82 -10.64 10.22
N SER A 388 4.16 -9.61 10.99
CA SER A 388 3.31 -8.41 11.16
C SER A 388 3.00 -7.70 9.84
N GLN A 389 3.88 -7.82 8.84
CA GLN A 389 3.68 -7.27 7.50
C GLN A 389 2.57 -7.96 6.71
N ILE A 390 2.36 -9.27 6.91
CA ILE A 390 1.27 -10.03 6.28
C ILE A 390 -0.05 -9.63 6.92
N VAL A 391 -0.08 -9.48 8.26
CA VAL A 391 -1.27 -9.01 8.99
C VAL A 391 -1.69 -7.61 8.54
N TYR A 392 -0.73 -6.70 8.38
CA TYR A 392 -0.99 -5.36 7.84
C TYR A 392 -1.66 -5.43 6.46
N ASN A 393 -1.06 -6.18 5.54
CA ASN A 393 -1.57 -6.30 4.16
C ASN A 393 -2.94 -6.99 4.09
N ALA A 394 -3.21 -7.93 4.98
CA ALA A 394 -4.51 -8.57 5.16
C ALA A 394 -5.60 -7.60 5.63
N LEU A 395 -5.30 -6.76 6.64
CA LEU A 395 -6.22 -5.76 7.15
C LEU A 395 -6.48 -4.66 6.11
N GLN A 396 -5.43 -4.21 5.42
CA GLN A 396 -5.52 -3.24 4.34
C GLN A 396 -6.39 -3.78 3.18
N PHE A 397 -6.21 -5.04 2.81
CA PHE A 397 -7.07 -5.74 1.86
C PHE A 397 -8.53 -5.75 2.29
N GLY A 398 -8.81 -6.09 3.56
CA GLY A 398 -10.17 -6.09 4.10
C GLY A 398 -10.84 -4.72 3.98
N ALA A 399 -10.11 -3.65 4.28
CA ALA A 399 -10.59 -2.29 4.12
C ALA A 399 -10.88 -1.94 2.65
N PHE A 400 -9.98 -2.32 1.72
CA PHE A 400 -10.19 -2.13 0.28
C PHE A 400 -11.35 -2.96 -0.26
N ALA A 401 -11.57 -4.18 0.25
CA ALA A 401 -12.70 -5.02 -0.12
C ALA A 401 -14.03 -4.39 0.31
N ILE A 402 -14.12 -3.90 1.56
CA ILE A 402 -15.30 -3.18 2.05
C ILE A 402 -15.56 -1.96 1.16
N MET A 403 -14.54 -1.13 0.91
CA MET A 403 -14.68 0.05 0.06
C MET A 403 -15.13 -0.29 -1.37
N ALA A 404 -14.56 -1.33 -1.98
CA ALA A 404 -14.92 -1.78 -3.32
C ALA A 404 -16.35 -2.34 -3.39
N VAL A 405 -16.82 -3.03 -2.34
CA VAL A 405 -18.21 -3.49 -2.24
C VAL A 405 -19.16 -2.30 -2.20
N LEU A 406 -18.83 -1.24 -1.45
CA LEU A 406 -19.67 -0.05 -1.32
C LEU A 406 -19.70 0.82 -2.58
N ILE A 407 -18.55 0.95 -3.26
CA ILE A 407 -18.35 1.84 -4.41
C ILE A 407 -17.53 1.10 -5.46
N MET A 408 -18.17 0.79 -6.60
CA MET A 408 -17.58 0.09 -7.75
C MET A 408 -16.25 0.67 -8.21
N ARG A 409 -16.14 2.00 -8.28
CA ARG A 409 -14.91 2.70 -8.70
C ARG A 409 -13.70 2.38 -7.82
N LEU A 410 -13.91 2.00 -6.55
CA LEU A 410 -12.83 1.66 -5.61
C LEU A 410 -12.28 0.23 -5.79
N LYS A 411 -12.85 -0.58 -6.71
CA LYS A 411 -12.27 -1.87 -7.10
C LYS A 411 -10.84 -1.77 -7.65
N LEU A 412 -10.44 -0.57 -8.07
CA LEU A 412 -9.09 -0.20 -8.47
C LEU A 412 -8.05 -0.44 -7.37
N PHE A 413 -8.41 -0.32 -6.08
CA PHE A 413 -7.51 -0.61 -4.97
C PHE A 413 -7.58 -2.09 -4.57
N PHE A 414 -8.79 -2.65 -4.59
CA PHE A 414 -9.05 -4.04 -4.22
C PHE A 414 -8.34 -5.04 -5.13
N THR A 415 -8.50 -4.92 -6.46
CA THR A 415 -8.06 -5.94 -7.41
C THR A 415 -6.53 -6.06 -7.51
N PRO A 416 -5.75 -4.98 -7.59
CA PRO A 416 -4.29 -5.12 -7.62
C PRO A 416 -3.72 -5.55 -6.26
N HIS A 417 -4.36 -5.18 -5.14
CA HIS A 417 -3.96 -5.68 -3.82
C HIS A 417 -4.25 -7.18 -3.67
N LEU A 418 -5.31 -7.68 -4.31
CA LEU A 418 -5.57 -9.12 -4.47
C LEU A 418 -4.43 -9.80 -5.25
N CYS A 419 -3.91 -9.17 -6.31
CA CYS A 419 -2.77 -9.67 -7.08
C CYS A 419 -1.48 -9.71 -6.24
N ILE A 420 -1.25 -8.70 -5.39
CA ILE A 420 -0.10 -8.67 -4.47
C ILE A 420 -0.22 -9.81 -3.45
N ILE A 421 -1.39 -10.03 -2.85
CA ILE A 421 -1.59 -11.12 -1.87
C ILE A 421 -1.44 -12.49 -2.52
N ALA A 422 -1.81 -12.65 -3.80
CA ALA A 422 -1.60 -13.90 -4.52
C ALA A 422 -0.11 -14.31 -4.63
N SER A 423 0.83 -13.36 -4.48
CA SER A 423 2.27 -13.69 -4.43
C SER A 423 2.64 -14.62 -3.28
N LEU A 424 1.89 -14.62 -2.18
CA LEU A 424 2.14 -15.45 -0.99
C LEU A 424 2.05 -16.96 -1.26
N ILE A 425 1.50 -17.36 -2.41
CA ILE A 425 1.50 -18.77 -2.86
C ILE A 425 2.94 -19.28 -3.05
N ALA A 426 3.85 -18.42 -3.50
CA ALA A 426 5.24 -18.76 -3.80
C ALA A 426 6.19 -18.39 -2.64
N SER A 427 5.77 -18.58 -1.39
CA SER A 427 6.62 -18.24 -0.24
C SER A 427 7.86 -19.16 -0.16
N GLU A 428 9.06 -18.60 -0.38
CA GLU A 428 10.28 -19.37 -0.68
C GLU A 428 11.00 -19.96 0.53
N LYS A 429 10.82 -19.43 1.75
CA LYS A 429 11.74 -19.71 2.88
C LYS A 429 11.96 -21.20 3.19
N VAL A 430 10.94 -22.03 2.99
CA VAL A 430 11.06 -23.48 3.16
C VAL A 430 11.44 -24.15 1.84
N GLU A 431 10.92 -23.68 0.70
CA GLU A 431 11.17 -24.29 -0.61
C GLU A 431 12.64 -24.16 -1.05
N GLU A 432 13.27 -22.99 -0.93
CA GLU A 432 14.69 -22.79 -1.25
C GLU A 432 15.59 -23.72 -0.44
N LEU A 433 15.33 -23.83 0.87
CA LEU A 433 16.08 -24.71 1.76
C LEU A 433 15.95 -26.16 1.29
N LEU A 434 14.74 -26.61 0.93
CA LEU A 434 14.51 -27.97 0.47
C LEU A 434 15.17 -28.25 -0.88
N VAL A 435 15.14 -27.29 -1.82
CA VAL A 435 15.84 -27.39 -3.11
C VAL A 435 17.35 -27.41 -2.92
N TRP A 436 17.88 -26.56 -2.04
CA TRP A 436 19.31 -26.52 -1.72
C TRP A 436 19.77 -27.84 -1.10
N ILE A 437 19.03 -28.37 -0.11
CA ILE A 437 19.29 -29.69 0.49
C ILE A 437 19.26 -30.75 -0.61
N ASN A 438 18.30 -30.65 -1.54
CA ASN A 438 18.18 -31.65 -2.59
C ASN A 438 19.39 -31.71 -3.52
N ASN A 439 19.93 -30.54 -3.87
CA ASN A 439 21.00 -30.41 -4.86
C ASN A 439 22.42 -30.48 -4.26
N ASN A 440 22.59 -30.09 -2.99
CA ASN A 440 23.92 -29.86 -2.40
C ASN A 440 24.31 -30.85 -1.29
N THR A 441 23.40 -31.72 -0.84
CA THR A 441 23.68 -32.66 0.25
C THR A 441 23.45 -34.12 -0.15
N PRO A 442 24.28 -35.05 0.35
CA PRO A 442 24.10 -36.47 0.07
C PRO A 442 22.80 -36.99 0.71
N SER A 443 22.23 -38.07 0.16
CA SER A 443 20.98 -38.68 0.66
C SER A 443 21.08 -39.21 2.09
N THR A 444 22.29 -39.43 2.60
CA THR A 444 22.58 -39.88 3.96
C THR A 444 22.83 -38.74 4.94
N ALA A 445 22.82 -37.48 4.50
CA ALA A 445 23.07 -36.33 5.36
C ALA A 445 21.99 -36.19 6.43
N VAL A 446 22.41 -36.08 7.69
CA VAL A 446 21.52 -36.00 8.85
C VAL A 446 21.30 -34.54 9.24
N PHE A 447 20.04 -34.13 9.34
CA PHE A 447 19.64 -32.76 9.66
C PHE A 447 19.08 -32.64 11.08
N ALA A 448 19.37 -31.51 11.73
CA ALA A 448 18.74 -31.08 12.98
C ALA A 448 18.28 -29.62 12.85
N GLY A 449 17.24 -29.24 13.61
CA GLY A 449 16.73 -27.87 13.57
C GLY A 449 15.34 -27.74 14.18
N PRO A 450 14.64 -26.62 13.95
CA PRO A 450 13.28 -26.43 14.43
C PRO A 450 12.33 -27.52 13.90
N MET A 451 11.39 -27.95 14.72
CA MET A 451 10.45 -29.04 14.37
C MET A 451 9.69 -28.84 13.06
N PRO A 452 9.13 -27.66 12.74
CA PRO A 452 8.41 -27.47 11.48
C PRO A 452 9.31 -27.68 10.25
N VAL A 453 10.58 -27.28 10.37
CA VAL A 453 11.55 -27.33 9.27
C VAL A 453 12.09 -28.75 9.07
N THR A 454 12.42 -29.44 10.16
CA THR A 454 12.87 -30.85 10.10
C THR A 454 11.78 -31.77 9.55
N ALA A 455 10.51 -31.54 9.88
CA ALA A 455 9.39 -32.28 9.28
C ALA A 455 9.27 -32.03 7.76
N ALA A 456 9.43 -30.77 7.31
CA ALA A 456 9.41 -30.42 5.89
C ALA A 456 10.60 -31.04 5.12
N ILE A 457 11.79 -31.06 5.73
CA ILE A 457 12.98 -31.74 5.20
C ILE A 457 12.68 -33.22 5.02
N LEU A 458 12.20 -33.92 6.06
CA LEU A 458 11.90 -35.34 5.97
C LEU A 458 10.86 -35.63 4.87
N LEU A 459 9.78 -34.85 4.80
CA LEU A 459 8.70 -35.05 3.82
C LEU A 459 9.19 -34.86 2.38
N SER A 460 9.89 -33.76 2.11
CA SER A 460 10.17 -33.33 0.73
C SER A 460 11.47 -33.89 0.19
N THR A 461 12.45 -34.10 1.08
CA THR A 461 13.80 -34.52 0.70
C THR A 461 14.08 -35.97 1.12
N ARG A 462 13.33 -36.56 2.05
CA ARG A 462 13.62 -37.90 2.62
C ARG A 462 15.01 -38.03 3.24
N ARG A 463 15.59 -36.92 3.72
CA ARG A 463 16.86 -36.92 4.47
C ARG A 463 16.61 -37.33 5.93
N PRO A 464 17.52 -38.09 6.56
CA PRO A 464 17.42 -38.41 7.98
C PRO A 464 17.37 -37.17 8.87
N ILE A 465 16.49 -37.18 9.90
CA ILE A 465 16.37 -36.10 10.88
C ILE A 465 16.67 -36.58 12.29
N VAL A 466 17.26 -35.71 13.11
CA VAL A 466 17.64 -36.05 14.50
C VAL A 466 16.52 -35.85 15.51
N ASN A 467 15.62 -34.88 15.27
CA ASN A 467 14.57 -34.50 16.19
C ASN A 467 13.21 -34.38 15.46
N HIS A 468 12.13 -34.81 16.11
CA HIS A 468 10.75 -34.80 15.59
C HIS A 468 9.71 -34.61 16.72
N PRO A 469 8.44 -34.24 16.44
CA PRO A 469 7.52 -33.67 17.43
C PRO A 469 6.84 -34.69 18.38
N HIS A 470 7.38 -35.89 18.54
CA HIS A 470 6.85 -36.87 19.51
C HIS A 470 7.60 -36.73 20.83
N TYR A 471 7.04 -35.95 21.75
CA TYR A 471 7.63 -35.63 23.04
C TYR A 471 7.28 -36.65 24.14
N GLU A 472 6.37 -37.57 23.85
CA GLU A 472 5.88 -38.60 24.77
C GLU A 472 6.99 -39.59 25.14
N ASP A 473 7.92 -39.83 24.21
CA ASP A 473 9.10 -40.64 24.44
C ASP A 473 10.21 -39.82 25.15
N ALA A 474 10.66 -40.35 26.29
CA ALA A 474 11.67 -39.71 27.12
C ALA A 474 13.02 -39.52 26.39
N LEU A 475 13.44 -40.49 25.58
CA LEU A 475 14.71 -40.43 24.83
C LEU A 475 14.64 -39.40 23.70
N LEU A 476 13.51 -39.32 23.01
CA LEU A 476 13.32 -38.37 21.89
C LEU A 476 13.20 -36.92 22.39
N ARG A 477 12.56 -36.71 23.54
CA ARG A 477 12.50 -35.41 24.22
C ARG A 477 13.89 -34.94 24.66
N GLU A 478 14.73 -35.83 25.20
CA GLU A 478 16.13 -35.57 25.54
C GLU A 478 16.95 -35.16 24.31
N ARG A 479 16.84 -35.90 23.19
CA ARG A 479 17.50 -35.57 21.91
C ARG A 479 17.06 -34.21 21.39
N THR A 480 15.77 -33.94 21.44
CA THR A 480 15.22 -32.65 21.02
C THR A 480 15.75 -31.51 21.88
N LYS A 481 15.81 -31.69 23.21
CA LYS A 481 16.38 -30.69 24.14
C LYS A 481 17.83 -30.35 23.79
N LYS A 482 18.64 -31.35 23.41
CA LYS A 482 20.03 -31.16 22.96
C LYS A 482 20.11 -30.39 21.63
N VAL A 483 19.21 -30.65 20.67
CA VAL A 483 19.15 -29.85 19.43
C VAL A 483 18.76 -28.42 19.73
N TYR A 484 17.74 -28.21 20.57
CA TYR A 484 17.26 -26.88 20.92
C TYR A 484 18.25 -26.08 21.78
N SER A 485 19.26 -26.72 22.41
CA SER A 485 20.32 -25.97 23.07
C SER A 485 21.18 -25.16 22.10
N ALA A 486 21.15 -25.44 20.80
CA ALA A 486 21.77 -24.58 19.80
C ALA A 486 21.11 -23.18 19.70
N PHE A 487 19.84 -23.06 20.11
CA PHE A 487 19.12 -21.78 20.21
C PHE A 487 19.26 -21.14 21.60
N SER A 488 19.93 -21.79 22.54
CA SER A 488 20.33 -21.18 23.81
C SER A 488 21.68 -20.51 23.63
N ARG A 489 21.96 -19.40 24.35
CA ARG A 489 23.20 -18.60 24.26
C ARG A 489 24.46 -19.33 24.78
N LYS A 490 24.57 -20.64 24.54
CA LYS A 490 25.71 -21.50 24.87
C LYS A 490 26.89 -21.25 23.93
N PRO A 491 28.12 -21.56 24.37
CA PRO A 491 29.29 -21.44 23.52
C PRO A 491 29.18 -22.35 22.28
N PRO A 492 29.61 -21.90 21.09
CA PRO A 492 29.54 -22.69 19.86
C PRO A 492 30.26 -24.03 19.94
N GLU A 493 31.35 -24.11 20.71
CA GLU A 493 32.15 -25.32 20.93
C GLU A 493 31.31 -26.42 21.61
N GLU A 494 30.60 -26.09 22.68
CA GLU A 494 29.71 -27.03 23.39
C GLU A 494 28.55 -27.48 22.50
N ILE A 495 28.01 -26.59 21.68
CA ILE A 495 26.94 -26.91 20.71
C ILE A 495 27.47 -27.88 19.65
N TYR A 496 28.68 -27.63 19.12
CA TYR A 496 29.31 -28.50 18.13
C TYR A 496 29.55 -29.91 18.67
N GLU A 497 30.10 -30.04 19.88
CA GLU A 497 30.29 -31.34 20.53
C GLU A 497 28.96 -32.07 20.76
N THR A 498 27.95 -31.33 21.23
CA THR A 498 26.61 -31.87 21.50
C THR A 498 25.95 -32.40 20.22
N LEU A 499 25.97 -31.63 19.13
CA LEU A 499 25.36 -32.03 17.86
C LEU A 499 26.16 -33.14 17.16
N SER A 500 27.48 -33.11 17.27
CA SER A 500 28.36 -34.17 16.77
C SER A 500 28.09 -35.50 17.48
N SER A 501 27.80 -35.48 18.80
CA SER A 501 27.41 -36.68 19.56
C SER A 501 26.10 -37.31 19.08
N LEU A 502 25.26 -36.54 18.37
CA LEU A 502 23.99 -36.98 17.79
C LEU A 502 24.10 -37.32 16.30
N TYR A 503 25.31 -37.35 15.75
CA TYR A 503 25.60 -37.61 14.33
C TYR A 503 24.92 -36.61 13.37
N VAL A 504 24.76 -35.34 13.79
CA VAL A 504 24.20 -34.28 12.95
C VAL A 504 25.26 -33.80 11.95
N ASN A 505 24.91 -33.75 10.66
CA ASN A 505 25.78 -33.17 9.63
C ASN A 505 25.45 -31.69 9.37
N TYR A 506 24.17 -31.34 9.39
CA TYR A 506 23.69 -29.98 9.13
C TYR A 506 22.71 -29.53 10.22
N LEU A 507 22.94 -28.35 10.77
CA LEU A 507 22.00 -27.68 11.67
C LEU A 507 21.30 -26.56 10.91
N VAL A 508 19.97 -26.63 10.81
CA VAL A 508 19.16 -25.56 10.26
C VAL A 508 18.83 -24.57 11.35
N LEU A 509 19.24 -23.33 11.16
CA LEU A 509 18.90 -22.21 12.03
C LEU A 509 17.72 -21.43 11.44
N SER A 510 16.89 -20.91 12.32
CA SER A 510 15.78 -20.02 11.94
C SER A 510 15.92 -18.74 12.73
N ASP A 511 15.92 -17.60 12.03
CA ASP A 511 16.11 -16.27 12.62
C ASP A 511 15.11 -15.98 13.74
N ASN A 512 13.88 -16.49 13.60
CA ASN A 512 12.83 -16.35 14.61
C ASN A 512 13.20 -17.02 15.93
N TRP A 513 13.97 -18.12 15.91
CA TRP A 513 14.41 -18.81 17.13
C TRP A 513 15.72 -18.23 17.70
N CYS A 514 16.56 -17.63 16.86
CA CYS A 514 17.84 -17.05 17.26
C CYS A 514 17.72 -15.61 17.79
N PHE A 515 16.86 -14.79 17.19
CA PHE A 515 16.77 -13.35 17.48
C PHE A 515 15.49 -12.92 18.19
N SER A 516 14.51 -13.83 18.36
CA SER A 516 13.37 -13.56 19.24
C SER A 516 13.89 -13.28 20.64
N HIS A 517 13.79 -12.01 21.05
CA HIS A 517 14.00 -11.65 22.44
C HIS A 517 12.87 -12.30 23.21
N GLY A 518 13.20 -13.30 24.03
CA GLY A 518 12.26 -13.89 24.97
C GLY A 518 11.54 -12.75 25.70
N ARG A 519 10.21 -12.76 25.61
CA ARG A 519 9.35 -11.86 26.37
C ARG A 519 9.65 -11.95 27.86
#